data_AF-K1SW15-F1
#
_entry.id   AF-K1SW15-F1
#
_cell.length_a   1.000
_cell.length_b   1.000
_cell.length_c   1.000
_cell.angle_alpha   90.00
_cell.angle_beta   90.00
_cell.angle_gamma   90.00
#
_symmetry.space_group_name_H-M   'P 1'
#
loop_
_entity.id
_entity.type
_entity.pdbx_description
1 polymer ?
#
loop_
_entity_poly.entity_id
_entity_poly.type
_entity_poly.pdbx_seq_one_letter_code
_entity_poly.pdbx_strand_id
1 'polypeptide(L)'
;MTPIDHANEVIASVRQKTDRAILFYSCGKDSEVLLDLMAPHFKEIVCVFMYFVKGLDHIDNYLRAVKARYANVTILQVPHWTLTRVLRCGLYCI
;
A
#
# COMPACT_ATOMS: atom_id res chain seq x y z
N MET A 1 15.20 -16.39 -14.99
CA MET A 1 14.63 -15.72 -13.81
C MET A 1 13.33 -15.06 -14.23
N THR A 2 12.21 -15.47 -13.64
CA THR A 2 10.91 -14.83 -13.93
C THR A 2 10.80 -13.49 -13.18
N PRO A 3 9.88 -12.59 -13.57
CA PRO A 3 9.64 -11.35 -12.82
C PRO A 3 9.26 -11.61 -11.35
N ILE A 4 8.54 -12.71 -11.08
CA ILE A 4 8.15 -13.11 -9.72
C ILE A 4 9.38 -13.56 -8.92
N ASP A 5 10.29 -14.34 -9.51
CA ASP A 5 11.52 -14.77 -8.84
C ASP A 5 12.36 -13.55 -8.42
N HIS A 6 12.50 -12.58 -9.33
CA HIS A 6 13.23 -11.36 -9.06
C HIS A 6 12.57 -10.53 -7.95
N ALA A 7 11.25 -10.40 -7.96
CA ALA A 7 10.52 -9.70 -6.90
C ALA A 7 10.75 -10.35 -5.53
N ASN A 8 10.68 -11.68 -5.46
CA ASN A 8 10.95 -12.43 -4.22
C ASN A 8 12.39 -12.27 -3.74
N GLU A 9 13.37 -12.26 -4.64
CA GLU A 9 14.78 -12.00 -4.31
C GLU A 9 14.96 -10.61 -3.69
N VAL A 10 14.34 -9.58 -4.31
CA VAL A 10 14.38 -8.21 -3.79
C VAL A 10 13.72 -8.13 -2.42
N ILE A 11 12.52 -8.71 -2.25
CA ILE A 11 11.80 -8.74 -0.96
C ILE A 11 12.65 -9.42 0.11
N ALA A 12 13.26 -10.57 -0.20
CA ALA A 12 14.15 -11.28 0.71
C ALA A 12 15.38 -10.45 1.10
N SER A 13 15.98 -9.72 0.15
CA SER A 13 17.11 -8.84 0.43
C SER A 13 16.76 -7.69 1.39
N VAL A 14 15.56 -7.12 1.28
CA VAL A 14 15.07 -6.08 2.20
C VAL A 14 14.76 -6.69 3.56
N ARG A 15 14.17 -7.88 3.57
CA ARG A 15 13.85 -8.63 4.78
C ARG A 15 15.09 -8.95 5.63
N GLN A 16 16.26 -9.14 5.03
CA GLN A 16 17.51 -9.32 5.79
C GLN A 16 17.90 -8.10 6.63
N LYS A 17 17.40 -6.90 6.29
CA LYS A 17 17.75 -5.63 6.96
C LYS A 17 16.71 -5.17 7.98
N THR A 18 15.45 -5.57 7.82
CA THR A 18 14.34 -5.14 8.69
C THR A 18 13.21 -6.18 8.72
N ASP A 19 12.55 -6.28 9.87
CA ASP A 19 11.34 -7.09 10.03
C ASP A 19 10.05 -6.32 9.67
N ARG A 20 10.15 -5.00 9.48
CA ARG A 20 9.02 -4.09 9.27
C ARG A 20 9.18 -3.34 7.94
N ALA A 21 8.08 -3.14 7.23
CA ALA A 21 8.07 -2.42 5.96
C ALA A 21 6.92 -1.41 5.87
N ILE A 22 7.14 -0.34 5.09
CA ILE A 22 6.09 0.58 4.66
C ILE A 22 5.79 0.27 3.20
N LEU A 23 4.51 0.08 2.88
CA LEU A 23 4.03 -0.13 1.51
C LEU A 23 3.12 1.04 1.13
N PHE A 24 3.47 1.79 0.09
CA PHE A 24 2.55 2.74 -0.53
C PHE A 24 1.48 1.96 -1.28
N TYR A 25 0.30 1.88 -0.67
CA TYR A 25 -0.76 0.98 -1.06
C TYR A 25 -1.90 1.79 -1.68
N SER A 26 -2.11 1.67 -2.98
CA SER A 26 -3.10 2.45 -3.74
C SER A 26 -4.44 1.75 -3.91
N CYS A 27 -4.62 0.55 -3.33
CA CYS A 27 -5.70 -0.40 -3.66
C CYS A 27 -5.69 -0.85 -5.14
N GLY A 28 -4.59 -0.61 -5.87
CA GLY A 28 -4.41 -1.04 -7.25
C GLY A 28 -3.84 -2.46 -7.35
N LYS A 29 -3.94 -3.06 -8.55
CA LYS A 29 -3.47 -4.42 -8.83
C LYS A 29 -2.01 -4.66 -8.42
N ASP A 30 -1.13 -3.68 -8.66
CA ASP A 30 0.31 -3.86 -8.45
C ASP A 30 0.65 -3.81 -6.96
N SER A 31 0.04 -2.88 -6.22
CA SER A 31 0.21 -2.81 -4.75
C SER A 31 -0.44 -4.00 -4.04
N GLU A 32 -1.52 -4.56 -4.59
CA GLU A 32 -2.18 -5.75 -4.04
C GLU A 32 -1.30 -6.99 -4.21
N VAL A 33 -0.77 -7.23 -5.42
CA VAL A 33 0.15 -8.35 -5.67
C VAL A 33 1.42 -8.19 -4.84
N LEU A 34 1.98 -6.99 -4.75
CA LEU A 34 3.16 -6.75 -3.93
C LEU A 34 2.88 -7.01 -2.43
N LEU A 35 1.72 -6.63 -1.92
CA LEU A 35 1.33 -6.93 -0.55
C LEU A 35 1.26 -8.45 -0.31
N ASP A 36 0.65 -9.19 -1.24
CA ASP A 36 0.53 -10.65 -1.15
C ASP A 36 1.91 -11.32 -1.15
N LEU A 37 2.84 -10.83 -1.95
CA LEU A 37 4.23 -11.29 -1.95
C LEU A 37 4.97 -10.91 -0.67
N MET A 38 4.73 -9.73 -0.10
CA MET A 38 5.43 -9.25 1.11
C MET A 38 4.91 -9.88 2.41
N ALA A 39 3.61 -10.16 2.51
CA ALA A 39 2.95 -10.56 3.74
C ALA A 39 3.58 -11.78 4.45
N PRO A 40 4.07 -12.82 3.76
CA PRO A 40 4.73 -13.95 4.41
C PRO A 40 6.12 -13.63 5.00
N HIS A 41 6.77 -12.55 4.53
CA HIS A 41 8.16 -12.26 4.89
C HIS A 41 8.29 -11.31 6.07
N PHE A 42 7.44 -10.29 6.19
CA PHE A 42 7.56 -9.24 7.20
C PHE A 42 6.71 -9.52 8.45
N LYS A 43 7.19 -9.09 9.62
CA LYS A 43 6.42 -9.16 10.88
C LYS A 43 5.32 -8.10 10.93
N GLU A 44 5.55 -6.95 10.30
CA GLU A 44 4.59 -5.84 10.23
C GLU A 44 4.74 -5.10 8.91
N ILE A 45 3.61 -4.81 8.26
CA ILE A 45 3.55 -3.99 7.06
C ILE A 45 2.58 -2.83 7.32
N VAL A 46 3.06 -1.61 7.17
CA VAL A 46 2.23 -0.39 7.22
C VAL A 46 1.84 -0.02 5.81
N CYS A 47 0.59 -0.32 5.43
CA CYS A 47 0.01 0.10 4.16
C CYS A 47 -0.42 1.57 4.26
N VAL A 48 0.26 2.43 3.50
CA VAL A 48 -0.04 3.86 3.42
C VAL A 48 -0.95 4.11 2.22
N PHE A 49 -2.22 4.41 2.49
CA PHE A 49 -3.18 4.82 1.49
C PHE A 49 -3.26 6.35 1.45
N MET A 50 -2.96 6.91 0.27
CA MET A 50 -2.96 8.35 0.06
C MET A 50 -4.25 8.80 -0.61
N TYR A 51 -5.14 9.45 0.13
CA TYR A 51 -6.46 9.83 -0.38
C TYR A 51 -6.47 11.22 -1.01
N PHE A 52 -7.22 11.36 -2.10
CA PHE A 52 -7.71 12.67 -2.56
C PHE A 52 -9.05 13.04 -1.91
N VAL A 53 -9.94 12.05 -1.78
CA VAL A 53 -11.22 12.17 -1.08
C VAL A 53 -11.24 11.12 0.04
N LYS A 54 -11.47 11.58 1.27
CA LYS A 54 -11.53 10.73 2.45
C LYS A 54 -12.94 10.15 2.60
N GLY A 55 -13.04 8.90 3.05
CA GLY A 55 -14.34 8.28 3.37
C GLY A 55 -15.12 7.80 2.15
N LEU A 56 -14.44 7.38 1.09
CA LEU A 56 -15.10 6.75 -0.05
C LEU A 56 -15.44 5.30 0.29
N ASP A 57 -16.74 4.97 0.35
CA ASP A 57 -17.22 3.65 0.80
C ASP A 57 -16.56 2.48 0.06
N HIS A 58 -16.40 2.58 -1.26
CA HIS A 58 -15.77 1.50 -2.05
C HIS A 58 -14.31 1.30 -1.65
N ILE A 59 -13.55 2.37 -1.41
CA ILE A 59 -12.16 2.29 -0.94
C ILE A 59 -12.12 1.75 0.48
N ASP A 60 -12.94 2.27 1.38
CA ASP A 60 -12.96 1.81 2.77
C ASP A 60 -13.38 0.33 2.88
N ASN A 61 -14.24 -0.15 1.98
CA ASN A 61 -14.54 -1.58 1.84
C ASN A 61 -13.30 -2.40 1.47
N TYR A 62 -12.51 -1.95 0.48
CA TYR A 62 -11.25 -2.61 0.10
C TYR A 62 -10.24 -2.59 1.25
N LEU A 63 -10.03 -1.45 1.90
CA LEU A 63 -9.11 -1.33 3.03
C LEU A 63 -9.52 -2.26 4.19
N ARG A 64 -10.83 -2.37 4.48
CA ARG A 64 -11.33 -3.33 5.46
C ARG A 64 -11.06 -4.78 5.06
N ALA A 65 -11.24 -5.13 3.79
CA ALA A 65 -10.96 -6.47 3.29
C ALA A 65 -9.47 -6.83 3.41
N VAL A 66 -8.58 -5.90 3.06
CA VAL A 66 -7.12 -6.07 3.18
C VAL A 66 -6.71 -6.29 4.63
N LYS A 67 -7.23 -5.46 5.55
CA LYS A 67 -6.97 -5.60 6.99
C LYS A 67 -7.50 -6.92 7.57
N ALA A 68 -8.61 -7.44 7.03
CA ALA A 68 -9.15 -8.73 7.43
C ALA A 68 -8.34 -9.91 6.85
N ARG A 69 -7.78 -9.76 5.65
CA ARG A 69 -7.01 -10.81 4.96
C ARG A 69 -5.60 -10.99 5.53
N TYR A 70 -4.93 -9.90 5.91
CA TYR A 70 -3.54 -9.94 6.36
C TYR A 70 -3.40 -9.49 7.81
N ALA A 71 -3.09 -10.43 8.71
CA ALA A 71 -3.03 -10.17 10.14
C ALA A 71 -1.87 -9.24 10.56
N ASN A 72 -0.80 -9.17 9.76
CA ASN A 72 0.38 -8.35 9.99
C ASN A 72 0.32 -6.98 9.31
N VAL A 73 -0.85 -6.55 8.81
CA VAL A 73 -1.03 -5.27 8.12
C VAL A 73 -1.71 -4.25 9.02
N THR A 74 -1.14 -3.04 9.04
CA THR A 74 -1.80 -1.83 9.54
C THR A 74 -2.05 -0.87 8.38
N ILE A 75 -3.14 -0.12 8.44
CA ILE A 75 -3.52 0.81 7.37
C ILE A 75 -3.43 2.24 7.92
N LEU A 76 -2.62 3.06 7.25
CA LEU A 76 -2.46 4.48 7.51
C LEU A 76 -3.05 5.26 6.33
N GLN A 77 -4.11 6.03 6.58
CA GLN A 77 -4.69 6.92 5.57
C GLN A 77 -4.12 8.35 5.74
N VAL A 78 -3.51 8.89 4.69
CA VAL A 78 -2.94 10.26 4.67
C VAL A 78 -3.44 11.03 3.44
N PRO A 79 -3.52 12.38 3.49
CA PRO A 79 -3.83 13.15 2.29
C PRO A 79 -2.73 12.95 1.23
N HIS A 80 -3.12 12.86 -0.04
CA HIS A 80 -2.17 12.80 -1.15
C HIS A 80 -1.25 14.04 -1.13
N TRP A 81 0.04 13.88 -1.42
CA TRP A 81 1.02 14.98 -1.28
C TRP A 81 0.72 16.16 -2.20
N THR A 82 0.04 15.92 -3.33
CA THR A 82 -0.42 16.98 -4.24
C THR A 82 -1.77 17.58 -3.88
N LEU A 83 -2.50 17.03 -2.90
CA LEU A 83 -3.89 17.42 -2.60
C LEU A 83 -4.02 18.93 -2.36
N THR A 84 -3.12 19.52 -1.58
CA THR A 84 -3.11 20.97 -1.31
C THR A 84 -2.97 21.79 -2.60
N ARG A 85 -2.16 21.33 -3.56
CA ARG A 85 -1.99 22.01 -4.86
C ARG A 85 -3.26 21.87 -5.70
N VAL A 86 -3.84 20.68 -5.74
CA VAL A 86 -5.07 20.38 -6.49
C VAL A 86 -6.23 21.25 -6.01
N LEU A 87 -6.46 21.32 -4.70
CA LEU A 87 -7.50 22.14 -4.10
C LEU A 87 -7.29 23.64 -4.38
N ARG A 88 -6.06 24.12 -4.25
CA ARG A 88 -5.72 25.53 -4.54
C ARG A 88 -5.96 25.92 -6.00
N CYS A 89 -5.71 25.01 -6.94
CA CYS A 89 -5.84 25.28 -8.37
C CYS A 89 -7.21 24.92 -8.95
N GLY A 90 -8.12 24.32 -8.16
CA GLY A 90 -9.40 23.82 -8.65
C GLY A 90 -9.26 22.67 -9.66
N LEU A 91 -8.18 21.89 -9.57
CA LEU A 91 -7.95 20.72 -10.42
C LEU A 91 -8.67 19.50 -9.84
N TYR A 92 -9.08 18.56 -10.67
CA TYR A 92 -9.73 17.31 -10.22
C TYR A 92 -9.11 16.04 -10.82
N CYS A 93 -8.25 16.18 -11.84
CA CYS A 93 -7.41 15.13 -12.40
C CYS A 93 -6.00 15.69 -12.61
N ILE A 94 -4.98 14.94 -12.18
CA ILE A 94 -3.56 15.23 -12.43
C ILE A 94 -2.92 14.03 -13.11
#